data_AF-A0A2J8U0S7-F1
#
_entry.id   AF-A0A2J8U0S7-F1
#
_cell.length_a   1.000
_cell.length_b   1.000
_cell.length_c   1.000
_cell.angle_alpha   90.00
_cell.angle_beta   90.00
_cell.angle_gamma   90.00
#
_symmetry.space_group_name_H-M   'P 1'
#
loop_
_entity.id
_entity.type
_entity.pdbx_description
1 polymer ?
#
loop_
_entity_poly.entity_id
_entity_poly.type
_entity_poly.pdbx_seq_one_letter_code
_entity_poly.pdbx_strand_id
1 'polypeptide(L)'
;DCFASGDFCNNCNCNNCCNNLHHEIERFKAIKACLGRNPEAFQPKIGKGQLGNVKPRHNKGCNCRRSGCLKNYCECYEAKIMCSSICKCIGCKNYEESPERKTLMSMPNYMQTGGLEGSHHLPPMKFSGLPKFGQDRRPSSCISWEVVEATCACLLAQGEEAEKEHCSECLAEQMILEEFGRNKFSGWAVMIPLKISRELLNTQ
;
A
#
# COMPACT_ATOMS: atom_id res chain seq x y z
N ASP A 1 6.67 -0.85 -24.53
CA ASP A 1 5.45 -1.63 -24.24
C ASP A 1 4.55 -1.86 -25.44
N CYS A 2 4.13 -0.85 -26.21
CA CYS A 2 3.22 -1.02 -27.36
C CYS A 2 3.61 -2.17 -28.30
N PHE A 3 4.86 -2.20 -28.79
CA PHE A 3 5.33 -3.27 -29.67
C PHE A 3 5.26 -4.66 -29.01
N ALA A 4 5.60 -4.76 -27.72
CA ALA A 4 5.56 -6.03 -26.99
C ALA A 4 4.13 -6.55 -26.80
N SER A 5 3.15 -5.65 -26.70
CA SER A 5 1.72 -5.98 -26.67
C SER A 5 1.14 -6.34 -28.05
N GLY A 6 1.92 -6.15 -29.13
CA GLY A 6 1.45 -6.35 -30.51
C GLY A 6 0.75 -5.13 -31.12
N ASP A 7 0.65 -4.04 -30.38
CA ASP A 7 -0.04 -2.81 -30.80
C ASP A 7 0.89 -1.87 -31.57
N PHE A 8 0.29 -0.99 -32.38
CA PHE A 8 0.98 0.16 -32.93
C PHE A 8 1.19 1.23 -31.85
N CYS A 9 2.25 2.02 -31.99
CA CYS A 9 2.38 3.22 -31.17
C CYS A 9 1.33 4.24 -31.59
N ASN A 10 0.60 4.78 -30.61
CA ASN A 10 -0.39 5.85 -30.81
C ASN A 10 -0.10 6.97 -29.80
N ASN A 11 0.13 8.19 -30.29
CA ASN A 11 0.47 9.37 -29.48
C ASN A 11 1.56 9.12 -28.42
N CYS A 12 2.64 8.43 -28.81
CA CYS A 12 3.74 8.05 -27.92
C CYS A 12 4.93 9.01 -28.03
N ASN A 13 5.68 9.17 -26.94
CA ASN A 13 6.90 9.99 -26.88
C ASN A 13 8.15 9.25 -27.42
N CYS A 14 7.99 8.39 -28.42
CA CYS A 14 9.06 7.56 -28.96
C CYS A 14 9.93 8.35 -29.94
N ASN A 15 11.25 8.34 -29.75
CA ASN A 15 12.18 8.87 -30.74
C ASN A 15 12.44 7.83 -31.84
N ASN A 16 12.39 8.25 -33.12
CA ASN A 16 12.63 7.41 -34.30
C ASN A 16 11.80 6.11 -34.33
N CYS A 17 10.49 6.24 -34.10
CA CYS A 17 9.58 5.11 -33.97
C CYS A 17 9.30 4.41 -35.31
N CYS A 18 9.61 3.11 -35.39
CA CYS A 18 9.22 2.24 -36.52
C CYS A 18 8.02 1.34 -36.20
N ASN A 19 7.33 1.53 -35.06
CA ASN A 19 6.14 0.76 -34.70
C ASN A 19 4.85 1.48 -35.12
N ASN A 20 4.70 1.73 -36.42
CA ASN A 20 3.55 2.41 -37.02
C ASN A 20 3.28 1.85 -38.44
N LEU A 21 2.18 2.28 -39.06
CA LEU A 21 1.75 1.81 -40.38
C LEU A 21 2.71 2.22 -41.51
N HIS A 22 3.39 3.35 -41.38
CA HIS A 22 4.32 3.86 -42.41
C HIS A 22 5.60 3.02 -42.52
N HIS A 23 6.00 2.32 -41.45
CA HIS A 23 7.19 1.47 -41.40
C HIS A 23 6.81 -0.01 -41.32
N GLU A 24 5.85 -0.45 -42.12
CA GLU A 24 5.31 -1.81 -42.08
C GLU A 24 6.37 -2.88 -42.34
N ILE A 25 7.32 -2.61 -43.23
CA ILE A 25 8.36 -3.56 -43.64
C ILE A 25 9.35 -3.77 -42.49
N GLU A 26 9.82 -2.69 -41.88
CA GLU A 26 10.71 -2.72 -40.71
C GLU A 26 10.02 -3.39 -39.53
N ARG A 27 8.76 -3.02 -39.28
CA ARG A 27 7.95 -3.61 -38.21
C ARG A 27 7.78 -5.12 -38.42
N PHE A 28 7.42 -5.56 -39.62
CA PHE A 28 7.24 -6.98 -39.93
C PHE A 28 8.54 -7.79 -39.77
N LYS A 29 9.67 -7.24 -40.24
CA LYS A 29 11.00 -7.85 -40.03
C LYS A 29 11.31 -7.98 -38.53
N ALA A 30 11.04 -6.94 -37.75
CA ALA A 30 11.25 -6.96 -36.30
C ALA A 30 10.35 -8.01 -35.60
N ILE A 31 9.07 -8.11 -36.00
CA ILE A 31 8.14 -9.13 -35.47
C ILE A 31 8.67 -10.54 -35.77
N LYS A 32 9.04 -10.82 -37.03
CA LYS A 32 9.60 -12.12 -37.41
C LYS A 32 10.88 -12.45 -36.64
N ALA A 33 11.79 -11.50 -36.47
CA ALA A 33 13.01 -11.70 -35.71
C ALA A 33 12.73 -11.98 -34.21
N CYS A 34 11.73 -11.31 -33.63
CA CYS A 34 11.31 -11.59 -32.25
C CYS A 34 10.70 -12.99 -32.10
N LEU A 35 9.79 -13.39 -33.00
CA LEU A 35 9.19 -14.73 -33.00
C LEU A 35 10.22 -15.84 -33.23
N GLY A 36 11.22 -15.60 -34.09
CA GLY A 36 12.31 -16.55 -34.32
C GLY A 36 13.17 -16.81 -33.09
N ARG A 37 13.24 -15.85 -32.15
CA ARG A 37 13.94 -16.02 -30.86
C ARG A 37 13.05 -16.64 -29.78
N ASN A 38 11.77 -16.27 -29.78
CA ASN A 38 10.77 -16.80 -28.85
C ASN A 38 9.39 -16.86 -29.55
N PRO A 39 8.85 -18.04 -29.84
CA PRO A 39 7.54 -18.16 -30.50
C PRO A 39 6.39 -17.57 -29.66
N GLU A 40 6.57 -17.47 -28.33
CA GLU A 40 5.58 -16.91 -27.41
C GLU A 40 5.80 -15.41 -27.13
N ALA A 41 6.65 -14.72 -27.90
CA ALA A 41 7.06 -13.33 -27.62
C ALA A 41 5.88 -12.33 -27.52
N PHE A 42 4.80 -12.59 -28.24
CA PHE A 42 3.60 -11.74 -28.29
C PHE A 42 2.38 -12.39 -27.61
N GLN A 43 2.58 -13.50 -26.89
CA GLN A 43 1.54 -14.08 -26.05
C GLN A 43 1.39 -13.25 -24.75
N PRO A 44 0.18 -13.17 -24.17
CA PRO A 44 -0.02 -12.47 -22.89
C PRO A 44 0.91 -13.00 -21.80
N LYS A 45 1.61 -12.10 -21.11
CA LYS A 45 2.56 -12.46 -20.04
C LYS A 45 1.87 -13.06 -18.80
N ILE A 46 0.60 -12.73 -18.57
CA ILE A 46 -0.21 -13.23 -17.46
C ILE A 46 -1.19 -14.27 -18.01
N GLY A 47 -1.06 -15.50 -17.55
CA GLY A 47 -1.97 -16.58 -17.91
C GLY A 47 -3.35 -16.36 -17.29
N LYS A 48 -4.40 -16.58 -18.09
CA LYS A 48 -5.77 -16.72 -17.58
C LYS A 48 -5.79 -18.01 -16.76
N GLY A 49 -6.07 -17.91 -15.47
CA GLY A 49 -6.26 -19.09 -14.62
C GLY A 49 -7.23 -20.06 -15.29
N GLN A 50 -6.84 -21.32 -15.45
CA GLN A 50 -7.75 -22.30 -16.04
C GLN A 50 -8.97 -22.50 -15.14
N LEU A 51 -10.10 -22.74 -15.81
CA LEU A 51 -11.44 -22.92 -15.27
C LEU A 51 -11.43 -23.71 -13.95
N GLY A 52 -11.74 -23.04 -12.83
CA GLY A 52 -12.12 -23.71 -11.58
C GLY A 52 -11.49 -23.19 -10.29
N ASN A 53 -10.22 -22.78 -10.23
CA ASN A 53 -9.64 -22.28 -8.96
C ASN A 53 -8.24 -21.63 -9.04
N VAL A 54 -7.65 -21.44 -10.22
CA VAL A 54 -6.24 -21.02 -10.30
C VAL A 54 -6.16 -19.50 -10.39
N LYS A 55 -5.65 -18.84 -9.34
CA LYS A 55 -5.33 -17.39 -9.37
C LYS A 55 -4.43 -17.07 -10.60
N PRO A 56 -4.58 -15.92 -11.28
CA PRO A 56 -3.73 -15.54 -12.41
C PRO A 56 -2.24 -15.58 -12.04
N ARG A 57 -1.40 -16.05 -12.98
CA ARG A 57 0.06 -16.19 -12.77
C ARG A 57 0.83 -15.63 -13.95
N HIS A 58 2.01 -15.08 -13.66
CA HIS A 58 2.98 -14.74 -14.68
C HIS A 58 3.43 -16.04 -15.37
N ASN A 59 3.54 -16.11 -16.70
CA ASN A 59 3.86 -17.36 -17.38
C ASN A 59 5.35 -17.72 -17.27
N LYS A 60 6.23 -16.71 -17.27
CA LYS A 60 7.70 -16.89 -17.23
C LYS A 60 8.33 -16.68 -15.84
N GLY A 61 7.56 -16.16 -14.90
CA GLY A 61 8.06 -15.60 -13.64
C GLY A 61 8.94 -14.35 -13.82
N CYS A 62 9.20 -13.64 -12.72
CA CYS A 62 10.10 -12.48 -12.69
C CYS A 62 11.54 -12.86 -12.27
N ASN A 63 12.50 -11.98 -12.51
CA ASN A 63 13.93 -12.18 -12.17
C ASN A 63 14.48 -11.05 -11.28
N CYS A 64 13.63 -10.48 -10.42
CA CYS A 64 13.96 -9.30 -9.62
C CYS A 64 15.08 -9.57 -8.60
N ARG A 65 16.02 -8.62 -8.44
CA ARG A 65 17.11 -8.73 -7.46
C ARG A 65 17.05 -7.71 -6.32
N ARG A 66 16.51 -6.52 -6.56
CA ARG A 66 16.57 -5.38 -5.62
C ARG A 66 15.21 -4.81 -5.22
N SER A 67 14.15 -5.10 -5.97
CA SER A 67 12.83 -4.52 -5.71
C SER A 67 12.11 -5.14 -4.52
N GLY A 68 12.62 -6.27 -3.99
CA GLY A 68 11.86 -7.13 -3.08
C GLY A 68 10.55 -7.64 -3.68
N CYS A 69 10.35 -7.48 -4.99
CA CYS A 69 9.07 -7.66 -5.68
C CYS A 69 7.91 -6.80 -5.14
N LEU A 70 8.18 -5.70 -4.42
CA LEU A 70 7.16 -4.79 -3.87
C LEU A 70 7.17 -3.41 -4.54
N LYS A 71 7.67 -3.34 -5.78
CA LYS A 71 7.74 -2.14 -6.61
C LYS A 71 7.34 -2.48 -8.04
N ASN A 72 6.88 -1.50 -8.81
CA ASN A 72 6.41 -1.71 -10.20
C ASN A 72 7.52 -2.17 -11.16
N TYR A 73 8.79 -2.18 -10.74
CA TYR A 73 9.86 -2.87 -11.49
C TYR A 73 9.64 -4.39 -11.59
N CYS A 74 8.80 -4.97 -10.74
CA CYS A 74 8.43 -6.39 -10.79
C CYS A 74 7.13 -6.56 -11.57
N GLU A 75 7.19 -7.31 -12.68
CA GLU A 75 6.03 -7.62 -13.53
C GLU A 75 4.89 -8.29 -12.74
N CYS A 76 5.20 -9.12 -11.73
CA CYS A 76 4.17 -9.72 -10.87
C CYS A 76 3.45 -8.66 -10.01
N TYR A 77 4.22 -7.75 -9.40
CA TYR A 77 3.67 -6.72 -8.53
C TYR A 77 2.87 -5.67 -9.29
N GLU A 78 3.36 -5.26 -10.46
CA GLU A 78 2.67 -4.36 -11.39
C GLU A 78 1.32 -4.95 -11.79
N ALA A 79 1.29 -6.23 -12.17
CA ALA A 79 0.08 -6.98 -12.53
C ALA A 79 -0.81 -7.37 -11.33
N LYS A 80 -0.48 -6.91 -10.11
CA LYS A 80 -1.23 -7.20 -8.87
C LYS A 80 -1.39 -8.69 -8.55
N ILE A 81 -0.44 -9.51 -8.99
CA ILE A 81 -0.38 -10.94 -8.67
C ILE A 81 0.82 -11.26 -7.77
N MET A 82 0.75 -12.38 -7.07
CA MET A 82 1.85 -12.85 -6.24
C MET A 82 2.95 -13.46 -7.11
N CYS A 83 4.19 -13.37 -6.64
CA CYS A 83 5.25 -14.19 -7.18
C CYS A 83 4.92 -15.67 -6.91
N SER A 84 5.36 -16.55 -7.79
CA SER A 84 5.17 -17.99 -7.68
C SER A 84 6.49 -18.74 -7.83
N SER A 85 6.46 -20.07 -7.70
CA SER A 85 7.64 -20.93 -7.76
C SER A 85 8.47 -20.80 -9.04
N ILE A 86 7.88 -20.35 -10.15
CA ILE A 86 8.59 -20.12 -11.40
C ILE A 86 9.43 -18.82 -11.41
N CYS A 87 9.21 -17.92 -10.45
CA CYS A 87 9.97 -16.67 -10.34
C CYS A 87 11.37 -16.95 -9.79
N LYS A 88 12.40 -16.36 -10.41
CA LYS A 88 13.81 -16.49 -9.98
C LYS A 88 14.28 -15.24 -9.24
N CYS A 89 13.36 -14.59 -8.53
CA CYS A 89 13.64 -13.38 -7.77
C CYS A 89 14.43 -13.67 -6.47
N ILE A 90 15.33 -12.76 -6.11
CA ILE A 90 16.12 -12.82 -4.87
C ILE A 90 15.51 -11.86 -3.84
N GLY A 91 15.35 -12.32 -2.60
CA GLY A 91 14.76 -11.53 -1.51
C GLY A 91 13.30 -11.16 -1.78
N CYS A 92 12.51 -12.09 -2.31
CA CYS A 92 11.11 -11.84 -2.65
C CYS A 92 10.26 -11.60 -1.40
N LYS A 93 9.53 -10.47 -1.40
CA LYS A 93 8.54 -10.12 -0.38
C LYS A 93 7.12 -10.09 -0.97
N ASN A 94 6.93 -10.52 -2.22
CA ASN A 94 5.63 -10.51 -2.91
C ASN A 94 4.93 -11.87 -2.84
N TYR A 95 4.50 -12.24 -1.64
CA TYR A 95 3.72 -13.44 -1.34
C TYR A 95 2.56 -13.09 -0.40
N GLU A 96 1.61 -14.01 -0.23
CA GLU A 96 0.30 -13.76 0.41
C GLU A 96 0.42 -13.33 1.89
N GLU A 97 1.37 -13.88 2.63
CA GLU A 97 1.55 -13.63 4.06
C GLU A 97 2.58 -12.54 4.39
N SER A 98 3.23 -11.90 3.41
CA SER A 98 4.31 -10.94 3.68
C SER A 98 3.82 -9.77 4.55
N PRO A 99 4.45 -9.54 5.72
CA PRO A 99 4.15 -8.38 6.56
C PRO A 99 4.35 -7.07 5.80
N GLU A 100 5.45 -6.94 5.04
CA GLU A 100 5.76 -5.73 4.28
C GLU A 100 4.74 -5.45 3.18
N ARG A 101 4.25 -6.50 2.51
CA ARG A 101 3.17 -6.36 1.54
C ARG A 101 1.87 -5.92 2.21
N LYS A 102 1.51 -6.52 3.34
CA LYS A 102 0.29 -6.17 4.10
C LYS A 102 0.33 -4.71 4.54
N THR A 103 1.45 -4.23 5.06
CA THR A 103 1.65 -2.83 5.43
C THR A 103 1.48 -1.88 4.23
N LEU A 104 1.98 -2.27 3.05
CA LEU A 104 1.80 -1.48 1.83
C LEU A 104 0.34 -1.45 1.33
N MET A 105 -0.45 -2.50 1.57
CA MET A 105 -1.86 -2.53 1.16
C MET A 105 -2.80 -1.90 2.20
N SER A 106 -2.41 -1.85 3.47
CA SER A 106 -3.21 -1.27 4.56
C SER A 106 -3.12 0.25 4.66
N MET A 107 -2.19 0.88 3.95
CA MET A 107 -2.10 2.34 3.87
C MET A 107 -2.81 2.83 2.60
N PRO A 108 -3.88 3.64 2.69
CA PRO A 108 -4.48 4.25 1.51
C PRO A 108 -3.51 5.29 0.93
N ASN A 109 -2.98 5.00 -0.27
CA ASN A 109 -2.28 5.87 -1.22
C ASN A 109 -1.63 7.16 -0.65
N TYR A 110 -0.36 7.08 -0.25
CA TYR A 110 0.57 8.19 -0.51
C TYR A 110 1.22 7.94 -1.88
N MET A 111 1.12 8.93 -2.77
CA MET A 111 1.44 8.80 -4.18
C MET A 111 2.84 8.22 -4.44
N GLN A 112 2.88 7.38 -5.48
CA GLN A 112 4.09 6.84 -6.08
C GLN A 112 4.95 8.00 -6.61
N THR A 113 6.02 8.32 -5.90
CA THR A 113 6.94 9.41 -6.25
C THR A 113 7.68 9.09 -7.56
N GLY A 114 7.16 9.60 -8.67
CA GLY A 114 7.97 10.09 -9.79
C GLY A 114 8.27 11.56 -9.54
N GLY A 115 9.52 11.99 -9.73
CA GLY A 115 9.94 13.36 -9.41
C GLY A 115 9.40 14.42 -10.39
N LEU A 116 8.98 15.57 -9.88
CA LEU A 116 9.65 16.88 -10.00
C LEU A 116 8.86 17.96 -9.22
N GLU A 117 9.60 18.94 -8.72
CA GLU A 117 9.30 20.24 -8.11
C GLU A 117 7.85 20.77 -7.92
N GLY A 118 7.64 21.39 -6.74
CA GLY A 118 7.04 22.73 -6.67
C GLY A 118 5.58 22.86 -6.24
N SER A 119 5.40 23.32 -4.99
CA SER A 119 4.34 24.25 -4.53
C SER A 119 2.88 23.77 -4.42
N HIS A 120 2.40 23.75 -3.16
CA HIS A 120 1.08 24.14 -2.60
C HIS A 120 -0.21 23.74 -3.39
N HIS A 121 -1.34 23.27 -2.87
CA HIS A 121 -2.23 23.74 -1.79
C HIS A 121 -3.27 22.61 -1.52
N LEU A 122 -3.67 22.38 -0.26
CA LEU A 122 -4.85 21.55 0.11
C LEU A 122 -6.15 22.38 -0.02
N PRO A 123 -7.33 21.75 -0.27
CA PRO A 123 -8.37 21.71 0.76
C PRO A 123 -9.26 20.41 0.70
N PRO A 124 -10.43 20.28 1.36
CA PRO A 124 -10.63 19.45 2.55
C PRO A 124 -11.57 18.23 2.35
N MET A 125 -11.64 17.43 3.42
CA MET A 125 -12.40 16.18 3.60
C MET A 125 -13.90 16.24 3.25
N LYS A 126 -14.46 15.12 2.74
CA LYS A 126 -15.78 14.60 3.12
C LYS A 126 -15.76 13.07 3.19
N PHE A 127 -16.06 12.56 4.37
CA PHE A 127 -16.22 11.14 4.70
C PHE A 127 -17.71 10.77 4.60
N SER A 128 -18.03 9.73 3.85
CA SER A 128 -19.33 9.05 3.97
C SER A 128 -19.19 7.60 3.49
N GLY A 129 -19.51 6.65 4.38
CA GLY A 129 -19.90 5.29 3.99
C GLY A 129 -18.97 4.16 4.45
N LEU A 130 -19.31 3.57 5.59
CA LEU A 130 -18.88 2.26 6.07
C LEU A 130 -19.51 1.13 5.22
N PRO A 131 -18.80 0.00 4.98
CA PRO A 131 -19.47 -1.29 5.09
C PRO A 131 -18.73 -2.24 6.07
N LYS A 132 -19.52 -2.84 6.95
CA LYS A 132 -19.17 -3.92 7.88
C LYS A 132 -18.92 -5.22 7.11
N PHE A 133 -17.92 -6.00 7.52
CA PHE A 133 -17.79 -7.48 7.47
C PHE A 133 -16.33 -7.77 7.85
N GLY A 134 -15.94 -8.73 8.68
CA GLY A 134 -16.57 -9.78 9.45
C GLY A 134 -15.41 -10.39 10.27
N GLN A 135 -15.74 -10.97 11.43
CA GLN A 135 -14.79 -11.56 12.37
C GLN A 135 -13.96 -12.66 11.70
N ASP A 136 -12.63 -12.66 11.89
CA ASP A 136 -11.92 -13.92 12.09
C ASP A 136 -10.60 -13.76 12.86
N ARG A 137 -10.39 -14.72 13.75
CA ARG A 137 -9.43 -14.75 14.87
C ARG A 137 -7.98 -14.49 14.46
N ARG A 138 -7.27 -13.67 15.26
CA ARG A 138 -5.84 -13.38 15.09
C ARG A 138 -5.04 -13.72 16.37
N PRO A 139 -3.80 -14.27 16.28
CA PRO A 139 -2.95 -14.57 17.43
C PRO A 139 -2.44 -13.34 18.19
N SER A 140 -2.14 -13.57 19.47
CA SER A 140 -2.05 -12.66 20.61
C SER A 140 -0.85 -11.69 20.68
N SER A 141 -0.74 -10.70 19.78
CA SER A 141 0.24 -9.61 19.99
C SER A 141 -0.04 -8.28 19.26
N CYS A 142 -1.30 -7.91 19.01
CA CYS A 142 -1.66 -6.56 18.58
C CYS A 142 -2.75 -5.98 19.48
N ILE A 143 -2.57 -4.73 19.94
CA ILE A 143 -3.61 -3.97 20.64
C ILE A 143 -4.84 -3.93 19.71
N SER A 144 -5.97 -4.49 20.15
CA SER A 144 -7.19 -4.47 19.35
C SER A 144 -7.74 -3.04 19.28
N TRP A 145 -8.44 -2.74 18.20
CA TRP A 145 -9.13 -1.46 18.04
C TRP A 145 -10.10 -1.21 19.20
N GLU A 146 -10.79 -2.25 19.66
CA GLU A 146 -11.67 -2.21 20.84
C GLU A 146 -10.92 -1.77 22.11
N VAL A 147 -9.65 -2.18 22.28
CA VAL A 147 -8.82 -1.76 23.43
C VAL A 147 -8.39 -0.31 23.31
N VAL A 148 -8.08 0.16 22.10
CA VAL A 148 -7.80 1.59 21.85
C VAL A 148 -9.03 2.43 22.16
N GLU A 149 -10.21 2.02 21.65
CA GLU A 149 -11.48 2.70 21.90
C GLU A 149 -11.83 2.74 23.38
N ALA A 150 -11.69 1.61 24.10
CA ALA A 150 -11.93 1.55 25.53
C ALA A 150 -10.98 2.45 26.32
N THR A 151 -9.70 2.50 25.94
CA THR A 151 -8.71 3.38 26.59
C THR A 151 -9.04 4.84 26.36
N CYS A 152 -9.39 5.23 25.12
CA CYS A 152 -9.81 6.59 24.80
C CYS A 152 -11.07 6.98 25.57
N ALA A 153 -12.06 6.08 25.66
CA ALA A 153 -13.29 6.33 26.41
C ALA A 153 -13.01 6.59 27.90
N CYS A 154 -12.14 5.81 28.53
CA CYS A 154 -11.76 6.01 29.93
C CYS A 154 -11.02 7.33 30.16
N LEU A 155 -10.10 7.71 29.27
CA LEU A 155 -9.36 8.98 29.40
C LEU A 155 -10.28 10.19 29.22
N LEU A 156 -11.23 10.12 28.28
CA LEU A 156 -12.22 11.17 28.06
C LEU A 156 -13.15 11.31 29.27
N ALA A 157 -13.65 10.20 29.82
CA ALA A 157 -14.48 10.22 31.02
C ALA A 157 -13.74 10.82 32.23
N GLN A 158 -12.44 10.55 32.36
CA GLN A 158 -11.62 11.13 33.44
C GLN A 158 -11.42 12.65 33.26
N GLY A 159 -11.29 13.11 32.01
CA GLY A 159 -11.26 14.54 31.69
C GLY A 159 -12.57 15.23 32.03
N GLU A 160 -13.70 14.64 31.64
CA GLU A 160 -15.05 15.17 31.95
C GLU A 160 -15.30 15.24 33.47
N GLU A 161 -14.88 14.22 34.23
CA GLU A 161 -15.04 14.24 35.69
C GLU A 161 -14.13 15.29 36.35
N ALA A 162 -12.91 15.50 35.85
CA ALA A 162 -12.04 16.56 36.33
C ALA A 162 -12.63 17.97 36.08
N GLU A 163 -13.30 18.18 34.94
CA GLU A 163 -14.03 19.42 34.64
C GLU A 163 -15.25 19.60 35.57
N LYS A 164 -16.01 18.52 35.79
CA LYS A 164 -17.19 18.52 36.66
C LYS A 164 -16.84 18.82 38.11
N GLU A 165 -15.71 18.32 38.59
CA GLU A 165 -15.17 18.60 39.93
C GLU A 165 -14.41 19.94 40.02
N HIS A 166 -14.38 20.71 38.92
CA HIS A 166 -13.67 22.00 38.81
C HIS A 166 -12.20 21.90 39.26
N CYS A 167 -11.57 20.79 38.88
CA CYS A 167 -10.16 20.57 39.15
C CYS A 167 -9.31 21.65 38.45
N SER A 168 -8.18 21.99 39.06
CA SER A 168 -7.19 22.81 38.36
C SER A 168 -6.60 22.02 37.20
N GLU A 169 -6.14 22.73 36.16
CA GLU A 169 -5.53 22.13 34.96
C GLU A 169 -4.41 21.13 35.32
N CYS A 170 -3.53 21.50 36.26
CA CYS A 170 -2.46 20.63 36.75
C CYS A 170 -2.97 19.34 37.41
N LEU A 171 -4.08 19.42 38.14
CA LEU A 171 -4.69 18.26 38.79
C LEU A 171 -5.41 17.35 37.78
N ALA A 172 -6.11 17.95 36.80
CA ALA A 172 -6.76 17.22 35.71
C ALA A 172 -5.74 16.44 34.85
N GLU A 173 -4.61 17.09 34.49
CA GLU A 173 -3.51 16.44 33.77
C GLU A 173 -2.94 15.26 34.56
N GLN A 174 -2.73 15.42 35.87
CA GLN A 174 -2.25 14.35 36.73
C GLN A 174 -3.23 13.16 36.76
N MET A 175 -4.54 13.43 36.88
CA MET A 175 -5.57 12.38 36.90
C MET A 175 -5.60 11.58 35.59
N ILE A 176 -5.48 12.24 34.45
CA ILE A 176 -5.46 11.59 33.13
C ILE A 176 -4.19 10.76 32.94
N LEU A 177 -3.02 11.28 33.36
CA LEU A 177 -1.75 10.56 33.29
C LEU A 177 -1.72 9.34 34.21
N GLU A 178 -2.33 9.44 35.39
CA GLU A 178 -2.49 8.30 36.30
C GLU A 178 -3.39 7.22 35.70
N GLU A 179 -4.51 7.58 35.09
CA GLU A 179 -5.39 6.62 34.39
C GLU A 179 -4.72 5.97 33.17
N PHE A 180 -3.91 6.75 32.43
CA PHE A 180 -3.08 6.19 31.36
C PHE A 180 -2.04 5.19 31.91
N GLY A 181 -1.42 5.49 33.06
CA GLY A 181 -0.43 4.63 33.71
C GLY A 181 -1.02 3.36 34.37
N ARG A 182 -2.28 3.41 34.82
CA ARG A 182 -3.01 2.25 35.35
C ARG A 182 -3.33 1.22 34.27
N ASN A 183 -3.57 1.69 33.05
CA ASN A 183 -3.64 0.85 31.85
C ASN A 183 -2.24 0.40 31.44
N LYS A 184 -1.65 -0.55 32.18
CA LYS A 184 -0.34 -1.14 31.91
C LYS A 184 -0.32 -1.88 30.56
N PHE A 185 -0.14 -1.15 29.47
CA PHE A 185 0.25 -1.72 28.19
C PHE A 185 1.68 -2.26 28.33
N SER A 186 1.81 -3.57 28.34
CA SER A 186 3.09 -4.27 28.37
C SER A 186 3.91 -3.93 27.13
N GLY A 187 4.89 -3.05 27.32
CA GLY A 187 5.99 -2.80 26.40
C GLY A 187 5.66 -1.79 25.29
N TRP A 188 6.43 -0.71 25.28
CA TRP A 188 6.60 0.26 24.17
C TRP A 188 5.53 1.34 24.01
N ALA A 189 5.38 2.22 25.00
CA ALA A 189 4.79 3.54 24.76
C ALA A 189 5.25 4.57 25.82
N VAL A 190 6.54 4.88 25.85
CA VAL A 190 7.03 6.12 26.49
C VAL A 190 7.70 6.92 25.40
N MET A 191 6.93 7.60 24.54
CA MET A 191 7.40 8.69 23.67
C MET A 191 6.25 9.30 22.82
N ILE A 192 5.07 9.58 23.38
CA ILE A 192 4.15 10.55 22.77
C ILE A 192 3.34 11.24 23.89
N PRO A 193 3.91 12.25 24.58
CA PRO A 193 3.05 13.39 24.87
C PRO A 193 3.86 14.69 24.94
N LEU A 194 3.91 15.46 23.85
CA LEU A 194 4.23 16.90 23.90
C LEU A 194 3.63 17.70 22.71
N LYS A 195 2.76 17.09 21.91
CA LYS A 195 2.15 17.75 20.74
C LYS A 195 0.63 17.87 20.76
N ILE A 196 -0.06 17.23 21.72
CA ILE A 196 -1.52 17.33 21.86
C ILE A 196 -1.92 18.46 22.82
N SER A 197 -1.07 18.87 23.77
CA SER A 197 -1.37 19.99 24.67
C SER A 197 -1.37 21.38 24.01
N ARG A 198 -0.99 21.53 22.73
CA ARG A 198 -0.93 22.85 22.08
C ARG A 198 -2.07 23.17 21.13
N GLU A 199 -2.87 22.17 20.73
CA GLU A 199 -4.02 22.41 19.83
C GLU A 199 -5.37 22.49 20.55
N LEU A 200 -5.49 22.05 21.80
CA LEU A 200 -6.73 22.17 22.57
C LEU A 200 -6.88 23.49 23.35
N LEU A 201 -5.82 24.30 23.45
CA LEU A 201 -5.83 25.58 24.19
C LEU A 201 -6.07 26.82 23.32
N ASN A 202 -6.26 26.69 22.00
CA ASN A 202 -6.46 27.82 21.09
C ASN A 202 -7.90 27.95 20.53
N THR A 203 -8.86 27.28 21.14
CA THR A 203 -10.30 27.56 20.95
C THR A 203 -10.93 28.01 22.25
N GLN A 204 -10.51 29.18 22.73
CA GLN A 204 -11.31 30.12 23.51
C GLN A 204 -10.91 31.55 23.14
#